data_AF-A0A6G0WN22-F1
#
_entry.id   AF-A0A6G0WN22-F1
#
_cell.length_a   1.000
_cell.length_b   1.000
_cell.length_c   1.000
_cell.angle_alpha   90.00
_cell.angle_beta   90.00
_cell.angle_gamma   90.00
#
_symmetry.space_group_name_H-M   'P 1'
#
loop_
_entity.id
_entity.type
_entity.pdbx_description
1 polymer ?
#
loop_
_entity_poly.entity_id
_entity_poly.type
_entity_poly.pdbx_seq_one_letter_code
_entity_poly.pdbx_strand_id
1 'polypeptide(L)'
;MEFRKCSRSVEGSGGDQFVGRAAAGLNMNSSDFGVLPPHFKGSQLSPQDWEKILPGYRSFYPQCFHSVAPFLLASLVYQRKWLSMNLHPKHPIFSSNVWQSGFLETPEEKVRLGVLNDEEANLSASGIPPYTLLLQRLNCLEDLLECLQSFILNDMPDRISQRVSERHPLPAAAPITNDMLRDAMEQMRQNLLSDLSSQQSYQQNQNESNIPTPCPTQASTVTPHNQGLASAKVRCPTSKTYDLWTMWWSGRSLDNAVPLRKLRRRDFQQNSEKVNFSKASTVMQELLSCTNLNEPDIVKMSQQARDLLFQSCFNQLCAKVFQSCNDRQVVQRRVDEMSYHTIYDLLKKASQ
;
A
#
# COMPACT_ATOMS: atom_id res chain seq x y z
N MET A 1 9.91 28.78 -31.52
CA MET A 1 9.06 27.80 -30.81
C MET A 1 9.23 28.05 -29.33
N GLU A 2 8.36 28.89 -28.77
CA GLU A 2 8.36 29.21 -27.34
C GLU A 2 7.96 27.98 -26.54
N PHE A 3 8.89 27.46 -25.73
CA PHE A 3 8.53 26.65 -24.59
C PHE A 3 7.84 27.57 -23.58
N ARG A 4 6.51 27.66 -23.67
CA ARG A 4 5.70 28.24 -22.59
C ARG A 4 5.89 27.37 -21.36
N LYS A 5 6.76 27.81 -20.45
CA LYS A 5 6.75 27.43 -19.04
C LYS A 5 5.36 27.76 -18.50
N CYS A 6 4.46 26.79 -18.50
CA CYS A 6 3.28 26.84 -17.65
C CYS A 6 3.74 26.46 -16.24
N SER A 7 4.52 27.34 -15.61
CA SER A 7 4.73 27.33 -14.17
C SER A 7 3.46 27.91 -13.55
N ARG A 8 2.36 27.15 -13.55
CA ARG A 8 1.34 27.36 -12.53
C ARG A 8 1.95 26.85 -11.23
N SER A 9 2.52 27.79 -10.49
CA SER A 9 2.91 27.56 -9.11
C SER A 9 1.67 27.06 -8.37
N VAL A 10 1.65 25.78 -8.00
CA VAL A 10 0.74 25.29 -6.97
C VAL A 10 1.38 25.68 -5.64
N GLU A 11 1.48 26.99 -5.41
CA GLU A 11 1.90 27.57 -4.14
C GLU A 11 0.74 27.44 -3.16
N GLY A 12 0.72 26.31 -2.47
CA GLY A 12 -0.23 25.96 -1.44
C GLY A 12 0.03 24.52 -1.00
N SER A 13 -0.31 24.17 0.23
CA SER A 13 -0.15 22.82 0.81
C SER A 13 -0.59 21.64 -0.09
N GLY A 14 -1.39 21.89 -1.13
CA GLY A 14 -1.82 20.90 -2.12
C GLY A 14 -0.79 20.55 -3.22
N GLY A 15 0.22 21.40 -3.46
CA GLY A 15 1.25 21.16 -4.49
C GLY A 15 2.09 19.93 -4.18
N ASP A 16 2.63 19.85 -2.97
CA ASP A 16 3.42 18.70 -2.52
C ASP A 16 2.59 17.40 -2.48
N GLN A 17 1.31 17.50 -2.10
CA GLN A 17 0.39 16.36 -2.07
C GLN A 17 0.12 15.83 -3.48
N PHE A 18 -0.09 16.74 -4.45
CA PHE A 18 -0.26 16.40 -5.86
C PHE A 18 1.00 15.73 -6.42
N VAL A 19 2.16 16.35 -6.20
CA VAL A 19 3.46 15.81 -6.63
C VAL A 19 3.72 14.45 -5.98
N GLY A 20 3.38 14.27 -4.71
CA GLY A 20 3.49 12.99 -4.00
C GLY A 20 2.69 11.88 -4.67
N ARG A 21 1.45 12.17 -5.12
CA ARG A 21 0.62 11.22 -5.87
C ARG A 21 1.19 10.88 -7.24
N ALA A 22 1.64 11.90 -7.98
CA ALA A 22 2.29 11.69 -9.28
C ALA A 22 3.58 10.87 -9.13
N ALA A 23 4.40 11.15 -8.12
CA ALA A 23 5.62 10.42 -7.81
C ALA A 23 5.37 8.98 -7.37
N ALA A 24 4.19 8.69 -6.79
CA ALA A 24 3.75 7.33 -6.50
C ALA A 24 3.30 6.55 -7.75
N GLY A 25 3.39 7.15 -8.94
CA GLY A 25 3.06 6.50 -10.21
C GLY A 25 1.57 6.55 -10.57
N LEU A 26 0.76 7.34 -9.87
CA LEU A 26 -0.65 7.52 -10.21
C LEU A 26 -0.78 8.31 -11.52
N ASN A 27 -1.61 7.82 -12.44
CA ASN A 27 -1.85 8.49 -13.71
C ASN A 27 -2.63 9.79 -13.48
N MET A 28 -1.98 10.92 -13.71
CA MET A 28 -2.56 12.26 -13.54
C MET A 28 -3.83 12.47 -14.37
N ASN A 29 -3.98 11.77 -15.50
CA ASN A 29 -5.11 11.94 -16.41
C ASN A 29 -6.23 10.91 -16.19
N SER A 30 -6.18 10.12 -15.12
CA SER A 30 -7.22 9.16 -14.76
C SER A 30 -8.12 9.71 -13.65
N SER A 31 -9.39 9.27 -13.64
CA SER A 31 -10.28 9.37 -12.49
C SER A 31 -9.67 8.74 -11.22
N ASP A 32 -8.84 7.72 -11.41
CA ASP A 32 -8.24 6.93 -10.34
C ASP A 32 -7.03 7.63 -9.71
N PHE A 33 -6.67 8.83 -10.18
CA PHE A 33 -5.67 9.66 -9.52
C PHE A 33 -6.03 9.94 -8.05
N GLY A 34 -7.32 9.88 -7.73
CA GLY A 34 -7.88 9.97 -6.39
C GLY A 34 -7.86 8.70 -5.56
N VAL A 35 -7.26 7.60 -6.02
CA VAL A 35 -7.28 6.33 -5.28
C VAL A 35 -6.64 6.46 -3.90
N LEU A 36 -7.27 5.86 -2.91
CA LEU A 36 -6.79 5.76 -1.54
C LEU A 36 -5.89 4.53 -1.40
N PRO A 37 -4.90 4.56 -0.49
CA PRO A 37 -4.12 3.36 -0.21
C PRO A 37 -5.03 2.22 0.25
N PRO A 38 -4.72 0.96 -0.12
CA PRO A 38 -5.39 -0.20 0.45
C PRO A 38 -5.37 -0.14 1.97
N HIS A 39 -6.51 -0.37 2.60
CA HIS A 39 -6.65 -0.26 4.04
C HIS A 39 -7.69 -1.26 4.57
N PHE A 40 -7.58 -1.58 5.87
CA PHE A 40 -8.52 -2.47 6.53
C PHE A 40 -9.71 -1.70 7.11
N LYS A 41 -10.85 -2.38 7.25
CA LYS A 41 -11.97 -1.87 8.05
C LYS A 41 -11.63 -1.96 9.55
N GLY A 42 -11.20 -0.85 10.14
CA GLY A 42 -10.83 -0.78 11.56
C GLY A 42 -9.56 -1.54 11.93
N SER A 43 -9.29 -1.65 13.24
CA SER A 43 -8.09 -2.28 13.78
C SER A 43 -8.17 -3.81 13.71
N GLN A 44 -7.56 -4.40 12.68
CA GLN A 44 -7.60 -5.86 12.47
C GLN A 44 -6.58 -6.64 13.28
N LEU A 45 -5.53 -5.99 13.80
CA LEU A 45 -4.39 -6.67 14.41
C LEU A 45 -4.06 -6.10 15.78
N SER A 46 -3.83 -7.01 16.73
CA SER A 46 -3.30 -6.65 18.04
C SER A 46 -1.80 -6.29 17.93
N PRO A 47 -1.24 -5.55 18.91
CA PRO A 47 0.21 -5.30 18.95
C PRO A 47 1.06 -6.57 18.99
N GLN A 48 0.51 -7.69 19.48
CA GLN A 48 1.20 -8.98 19.54
C GLN A 48 1.27 -9.64 18.16
N ASP A 49 0.24 -9.44 17.34
CA ASP A 49 0.22 -9.94 15.96
C ASP A 49 1.17 -9.14 15.07
N TRP A 50 1.25 -7.83 15.28
CA TRP A 50 2.26 -7.00 14.65
C TRP A 50 3.69 -7.44 14.95
N GLU A 51 3.97 -7.90 16.17
CA GLU A 51 5.29 -8.43 16.54
C GLU A 51 5.65 -9.72 15.80
N LYS A 52 4.65 -10.54 15.42
CA LYS A 52 4.86 -11.74 14.58
C LYS A 52 5.17 -11.37 13.13
N ILE A 53 4.48 -10.35 12.61
CA ILE A 53 4.63 -9.87 11.22
C ILE A 53 5.95 -9.12 11.06
N LEU A 54 6.25 -8.24 12.01
CA LEU A 54 7.40 -7.35 12.07
C LEU A 54 8.06 -7.47 13.45
N PRO A 55 9.07 -8.34 13.62
CA PRO A 55 9.80 -8.43 14.87
C PRO A 55 10.41 -7.09 15.27
N GLY A 56 10.27 -6.73 16.54
CA GLY A 56 10.63 -5.42 17.07
C GLY A 56 9.60 -4.34 16.78
N TYR A 57 8.38 -4.65 16.34
CA TYR A 57 7.35 -3.66 16.02
C TYR A 57 7.22 -2.60 17.12
N ARG A 58 7.15 -3.04 18.38
CA ARG A 58 6.96 -2.13 19.52
C ARG A 58 8.23 -1.45 20.03
N SER A 59 9.39 -2.09 19.85
CA SER A 59 10.64 -1.66 20.49
C SER A 59 11.59 -0.92 19.54
N PHE A 60 11.55 -1.25 18.25
CA PHE A 60 12.48 -0.75 17.24
C PHE A 60 11.85 0.32 16.34
N TYR A 61 10.57 0.20 15.99
CA TYR A 61 9.93 1.12 15.05
C TYR A 61 9.31 2.33 15.76
N PRO A 62 9.46 3.54 15.21
CA PRO A 62 8.88 4.75 15.78
C PRO A 62 7.35 4.78 15.62
N GLN A 63 6.68 5.57 16.46
CA GLN A 63 5.21 5.71 16.42
C GLN A 63 4.67 6.18 15.06
N CYS A 64 5.44 7.00 14.34
CA CYS A 64 5.08 7.45 12.99
C CYS A 64 5.10 6.32 11.95
N PHE A 65 5.84 5.24 12.18
CA PHE A 65 5.80 4.06 11.33
C PHE A 65 4.58 3.19 11.66
N HIS A 66 4.17 3.13 12.94
CA HIS A 66 2.99 2.38 13.36
C HIS A 66 1.70 2.86 12.70
N SER A 67 1.60 4.14 12.36
CA SER A 67 0.45 4.66 11.62
C SER A 67 0.41 4.21 10.15
N VAL A 68 1.56 3.92 9.55
CA VAL A 68 1.67 3.53 8.12
C VAL A 68 1.65 2.02 7.94
N ALA A 69 2.13 1.25 8.93
CA ALA A 69 2.22 -0.21 8.85
C ALA A 69 0.91 -0.92 8.44
N PRO A 70 -0.29 -0.54 8.94
CA PRO A 70 -1.55 -1.14 8.51
C PRO A 70 -1.79 -1.02 6.99
N PHE A 71 -1.46 0.12 6.39
CA PHE A 71 -1.63 0.35 4.95
C PHE A 71 -0.65 -0.46 4.11
N LEU A 72 0.58 -0.63 4.58
CA LEU A 72 1.57 -1.49 3.92
C LEU A 72 1.13 -2.94 3.92
N LEU A 73 0.61 -3.42 5.06
CA LEU A 73 0.10 -4.77 5.16
C LEU A 73 -1.14 -4.98 4.28
N ALA A 74 -2.09 -4.05 4.30
CA ALA A 74 -3.27 -4.09 3.43
C ALA A 74 -2.88 -4.10 1.95
N SER A 75 -1.85 -3.34 1.57
CA SER A 75 -1.31 -3.34 0.20
C SER A 75 -0.74 -4.70 -0.19
N LEU A 76 -0.03 -5.38 0.72
CA LEU A 76 0.47 -6.73 0.49
C LEU A 76 -0.64 -7.77 0.37
N VAL A 77 -1.68 -7.68 1.20
CA VAL A 77 -2.86 -8.56 1.11
C VAL A 77 -3.55 -8.37 -0.23
N TYR A 78 -3.81 -7.12 -0.63
CA TYR A 78 -4.45 -6.79 -1.90
C TYR A 78 -3.65 -7.30 -3.11
N GLN A 79 -2.32 -7.20 -3.08
CA GLN A 79 -1.46 -7.60 -4.19
C GLN A 79 -0.99 -9.05 -4.13
N ARG A 80 -1.41 -9.84 -3.13
CA ARG A 80 -0.87 -11.18 -2.87
C ARG A 80 -0.95 -12.11 -4.08
N LYS A 81 -2.12 -12.18 -4.73
CA LYS A 81 -2.31 -13.03 -5.93
C LYS A 81 -1.37 -12.62 -7.05
N TRP A 82 -1.31 -11.32 -7.33
CA TRP A 82 -0.42 -10.77 -8.36
C TRP A 82 1.05 -11.08 -8.07
N LEU A 83 1.50 -10.84 -6.83
CA LEU A 83 2.88 -11.11 -6.40
C LEU A 83 3.23 -12.60 -6.54
N SER A 84 2.31 -13.49 -6.18
CA SER A 84 2.51 -14.94 -6.28
C SER A 84 2.60 -15.44 -7.72
N MET A 85 1.86 -14.80 -8.64
CA MET A 85 1.87 -15.16 -10.06
C MET A 85 3.05 -14.56 -10.82
N ASN A 86 3.54 -13.39 -10.43
CA ASN A 86 4.52 -12.63 -11.21
C ASN A 86 5.95 -12.68 -10.64
N LEU A 87 6.13 -13.00 -9.36
CA LEU A 87 7.47 -13.13 -8.77
C LEU A 87 7.98 -14.56 -8.86
N HIS A 88 9.29 -14.69 -9.06
CA HIS A 88 9.95 -16.00 -9.07
C HIS A 88 9.74 -16.72 -7.73
N PRO A 89 9.46 -18.04 -7.68
CA PRO A 89 9.16 -18.76 -6.43
C PRO A 89 10.22 -18.67 -5.32
N LYS A 90 11.46 -18.33 -5.67
CA LYS A 90 12.58 -18.08 -4.74
C LYS A 90 12.72 -16.60 -4.31
N HIS A 91 11.72 -15.76 -4.57
CA HIS A 91 11.77 -14.34 -4.23
C HIS A 91 11.78 -14.17 -2.70
N PRO A 92 12.64 -13.30 -2.12
CA PRO A 92 12.78 -13.15 -0.66
C PRO A 92 11.50 -12.78 0.08
N ILE A 93 10.53 -12.16 -0.63
CA ILE A 93 9.24 -11.81 -0.05
C ILE A 93 8.49 -13.05 0.46
N PHE A 94 8.62 -14.20 -0.22
CA PHE A 94 7.95 -15.45 0.17
C PHE A 94 8.59 -16.09 1.41
N SER A 95 9.84 -15.73 1.72
CA SER A 95 10.53 -16.12 2.96
C SER A 95 10.38 -15.11 4.10
N SER A 96 9.70 -13.98 3.86
CA SER A 96 9.54 -12.95 4.89
C SER A 96 8.53 -13.37 5.98
N ASN A 97 8.70 -12.83 7.19
CA ASN A 97 7.81 -13.13 8.32
C ASN A 97 6.35 -12.77 8.01
N VAL A 98 6.10 -11.66 7.32
CA VAL A 98 4.75 -11.28 6.90
C VAL A 98 4.12 -12.35 6.01
N TRP A 99 4.90 -13.00 5.13
CA TRP A 99 4.38 -14.04 4.24
C TRP A 99 4.16 -15.38 4.94
N GLN A 100 5.05 -15.73 5.89
CA GLN A 100 4.96 -16.97 6.64
C GLN A 100 3.97 -16.92 7.81
N SER A 101 3.64 -15.73 8.29
CA SER A 101 2.74 -15.53 9.43
C SER A 101 1.29 -15.97 9.19
N GLY A 102 0.90 -16.27 7.95
CA GLY A 102 -0.47 -16.62 7.56
C GLY A 102 -1.41 -15.41 7.45
N PHE A 103 -1.01 -14.22 7.90
CA PHE A 103 -1.88 -13.03 7.85
C PHE A 103 -2.23 -12.57 6.43
N LEU A 104 -1.39 -12.90 5.44
CA LEU A 104 -1.71 -12.62 4.04
C LEU A 104 -2.81 -13.54 3.46
N GLU A 105 -3.19 -14.60 4.17
CA GLU A 105 -4.34 -15.45 3.80
C GLU A 105 -5.68 -14.80 4.13
N THR A 106 -5.65 -13.66 4.83
CA THR A 106 -6.83 -12.84 5.06
C THR A 106 -7.53 -12.54 3.73
N PRO A 107 -8.87 -12.71 3.63
CA PRO A 107 -9.61 -12.45 2.40
C PRO A 107 -9.36 -11.03 1.88
N GLU A 108 -9.15 -10.91 0.57
CA GLU A 108 -9.03 -9.61 -0.12
C GLU A 108 -10.26 -8.72 0.11
N GLU A 109 -11.43 -9.31 0.33
CA GLU A 109 -12.69 -8.62 0.65
C GLU A 109 -12.61 -7.77 1.93
N LYS A 110 -11.69 -8.07 2.84
CA LYS A 110 -11.47 -7.26 4.05
C LYS A 110 -10.60 -6.03 3.79
N VAL A 111 -9.94 -5.97 2.64
CA VAL A 111 -9.14 -4.83 2.19
C VAL A 111 -10.00 -3.95 1.29
N ARG A 112 -10.15 -2.70 1.69
CA ARG A 112 -10.90 -1.70 0.94
C ARG A 112 -9.95 -0.93 0.03
N LEU A 113 -10.39 -0.70 -1.20
CA LEU A 113 -9.92 0.41 -2.01
C LEU A 113 -11.04 1.43 -2.09
N GLY A 114 -10.69 2.68 -1.78
CA GLY A 114 -11.58 3.82 -1.94
C GLY A 114 -11.02 4.78 -2.98
N VAL A 115 -11.88 5.64 -3.51
CA VAL A 115 -11.50 6.74 -4.41
C VAL A 115 -12.04 8.03 -3.80
N LEU A 116 -11.16 9.04 -3.70
CA LEU A 116 -11.38 10.34 -3.04
C LEU A 116 -11.64 10.32 -1.55
N ASN A 117 -12.60 9.55 -1.06
CA ASN A 117 -13.00 9.56 0.34
C ASN A 117 -13.47 8.17 0.79
N ASP A 118 -13.09 7.79 2.00
CA ASP A 118 -13.66 6.67 2.74
C ASP A 118 -14.00 7.15 4.16
N GLU A 119 -15.30 7.35 4.42
CA GLU A 119 -15.79 7.87 5.69
C GLU A 119 -15.64 6.86 6.84
N GLU A 120 -15.70 5.54 6.56
CA GLU A 120 -15.54 4.52 7.59
C GLU A 120 -14.09 4.47 8.11
N ALA A 121 -13.12 4.70 7.21
CA ALA A 121 -11.70 4.75 7.54
C ALA A 121 -11.20 6.16 7.89
N ASN A 122 -12.06 7.18 7.77
CA ASN A 122 -11.71 8.60 7.89
C ASN A 122 -10.52 9.00 7.00
N LEU A 123 -10.53 8.54 5.74
CA LEU A 123 -9.46 8.77 4.76
C LEU A 123 -9.97 9.65 3.63
N SER A 124 -9.29 10.76 3.39
CA SER A 124 -9.58 11.64 2.26
C SER A 124 -8.33 11.86 1.41
N ALA A 125 -8.52 11.79 0.10
CA ALA A 125 -7.48 11.99 -0.90
C ALA A 125 -7.13 13.47 -0.99
N SER A 126 -5.88 13.79 -0.71
CA SER A 126 -5.34 15.15 -0.79
C SER A 126 -4.54 15.35 -2.08
N GLY A 127 -4.29 16.61 -2.45
CA GLY A 127 -3.57 16.95 -3.68
C GLY A 127 -4.31 16.56 -4.97
N ILE A 128 -5.64 16.54 -4.96
CA ILE A 128 -6.46 16.14 -6.11
C ILE A 128 -6.75 17.36 -7.00
N PRO A 129 -6.38 17.32 -8.28
CA PRO A 129 -6.76 18.36 -9.22
C PRO A 129 -8.29 18.44 -9.41
N PRO A 130 -8.86 19.64 -9.64
CA PRO A 130 -10.28 19.79 -9.88
C PRO A 130 -10.83 18.93 -11.02
N TYR A 131 -10.04 18.70 -12.07
CA TYR A 131 -10.47 17.91 -13.23
C TYR A 131 -10.62 16.41 -12.90
N THR A 132 -9.92 15.87 -11.90
CA THR A 132 -10.08 14.47 -11.48
C THR A 132 -11.49 14.21 -10.96
N LEU A 133 -12.08 15.18 -10.23
CA LEU A 133 -13.47 15.11 -9.77
C LEU A 133 -14.45 15.09 -10.96
N LEU A 134 -14.14 15.85 -12.01
CA LEU A 134 -14.95 15.87 -13.24
C LEU A 134 -14.87 14.52 -13.96
N LEU A 135 -13.67 13.95 -14.11
CA LEU A 135 -13.48 12.62 -14.71
C LEU A 135 -14.26 11.54 -13.97
N GLN A 136 -14.25 11.55 -12.63
CA GLN A 136 -15.03 10.57 -11.86
C GLN A 136 -16.55 10.73 -12.08
N ARG A 137 -17.05 11.96 -12.21
CA ARG A 137 -18.46 12.20 -12.54
C ARG A 137 -18.82 11.71 -13.94
N LEU A 138 -17.90 11.88 -14.91
CA LEU A 138 -18.10 11.37 -16.27
C LEU A 138 -18.16 9.84 -16.28
N ASN A 139 -17.23 9.15 -15.62
CA ASN A 139 -17.27 7.69 -15.52
C ASN A 139 -18.57 7.20 -14.85
N CYS A 140 -19.02 7.87 -13.78
CA CYS A 140 -20.29 7.54 -13.13
C CYS A 140 -21.49 7.71 -14.08
N LEU A 141 -21.47 8.75 -14.94
CA LEU A 141 -22.51 8.92 -15.96
C LEU A 141 -22.46 7.82 -17.03
N GLU A 142 -21.27 7.40 -17.44
CA GLU A 142 -21.07 6.29 -18.38
C GLU A 142 -21.63 4.98 -17.80
N ASP A 143 -21.27 4.65 -16.55
CA ASP A 143 -21.80 3.47 -15.84
C ASP A 143 -23.33 3.49 -15.72
N LEU A 144 -23.91 4.67 -15.43
CA LEU A 144 -25.36 4.85 -15.36
C LEU A 144 -26.03 4.65 -16.73
N LEU A 145 -25.40 5.10 -17.81
CA LEU A 145 -25.91 4.90 -19.16
C LEU A 145 -25.85 3.42 -19.56
N GLU A 146 -24.79 2.69 -19.21
CA GLU A 146 -24.71 1.24 -19.42
C GLU A 146 -25.78 0.48 -18.62
N CYS A 147 -25.99 0.87 -17.35
CA CYS A 147 -27.06 0.32 -16.52
C CYS A 147 -28.44 0.60 -17.11
N LEU A 148 -28.68 1.84 -17.59
CA LEU A 148 -29.95 2.20 -18.22
C LEU A 148 -30.15 1.42 -19.52
N GLN A 149 -29.12 1.29 -20.34
CA GLN A 149 -29.18 0.54 -21.58
C GLN A 149 -29.51 -0.94 -21.32
N SER A 150 -28.84 -1.58 -20.36
CA SER A 150 -29.11 -2.97 -20.00
C SER A 150 -30.52 -3.15 -19.41
N PHE A 151 -30.98 -2.21 -18.59
CA PHE A 151 -32.35 -2.21 -18.08
C PHE A 151 -33.38 -2.07 -19.20
N ILE A 152 -33.19 -1.14 -20.15
CA ILE A 152 -34.11 -0.93 -21.28
C ILE A 152 -34.17 -2.15 -22.20
N LEU A 153 -33.03 -2.79 -22.46
CA LEU A 153 -32.96 -3.89 -23.42
C LEU A 153 -33.37 -5.23 -22.83
N ASN A 154 -33.06 -5.50 -21.57
CA ASN A 154 -33.27 -6.81 -20.95
C ASN A 154 -34.49 -6.80 -20.02
N ASP A 155 -34.57 -5.86 -19.08
CA ASP A 155 -35.57 -5.91 -18.01
C ASP A 155 -36.90 -5.25 -18.40
N MET A 156 -36.84 -4.18 -19.19
CA MET A 156 -38.03 -3.40 -19.54
C MET A 156 -39.03 -4.20 -20.41
N PRO A 157 -38.62 -5.00 -21.42
CA PRO A 157 -39.52 -5.86 -22.17
C PRO A 157 -40.21 -6.90 -21.29
N ASP A 158 -39.49 -7.51 -20.36
CA ASP A 158 -40.05 -8.48 -19.42
C ASP A 158 -41.05 -7.83 -18.46
N ARG A 159 -40.73 -6.63 -17.94
CA ARG A 159 -41.66 -5.86 -17.11
C ARG A 159 -42.90 -5.43 -17.88
N ILE A 160 -42.76 -5.02 -19.15
CA ILE A 160 -43.92 -4.70 -20.01
C ILE A 160 -44.73 -5.97 -20.26
N SER A 161 -44.10 -7.08 -20.64
CA SER A 161 -44.77 -8.35 -20.91
C SER A 161 -45.51 -8.85 -19.68
N GLN A 162 -44.89 -8.79 -18.50
CA GLN A 162 -45.51 -9.11 -17.22
C GLN A 162 -46.70 -8.20 -16.94
N ARG A 163 -46.55 -6.87 -17.07
CA ARG A 163 -47.66 -5.93 -16.82
C ARG A 163 -48.81 -6.06 -17.81
N VAL A 164 -48.52 -6.39 -19.06
CA VAL A 164 -49.54 -6.68 -20.09
C VAL A 164 -50.27 -7.97 -19.75
N SER A 165 -49.55 -9.01 -19.34
CA SER A 165 -50.11 -10.32 -18.96
C SER A 165 -50.92 -10.26 -17.65
N GLU A 166 -50.48 -9.45 -16.67
CA GLU A 166 -51.21 -9.20 -15.42
C GLU A 166 -52.50 -8.42 -15.66
N ARG A 167 -52.50 -7.45 -16.57
CA ARG A 167 -53.71 -6.68 -16.93
C ARG A 167 -54.65 -7.43 -17.88
N HIS A 168 -54.13 -8.35 -18.67
CA HIS A 168 -54.89 -9.18 -19.60
C HIS A 168 -54.38 -10.62 -19.52
N PRO A 169 -54.83 -11.43 -18.54
CA PRO A 169 -54.47 -12.83 -18.47
C PRO A 169 -55.05 -13.55 -19.69
N LEU A 170 -54.26 -13.65 -20.76
CA LEU A 170 -54.63 -14.39 -21.95
C LEU A 170 -54.55 -15.90 -21.62
N PRO A 171 -55.63 -16.67 -21.84
CA PRO A 171 -55.58 -18.12 -21.73
C PRO A 171 -54.55 -18.66 -22.74
N ALA A 172 -53.62 -19.48 -22.26
CA ALA A 172 -52.61 -20.10 -23.10
C ALA A 172 -53.29 -20.93 -24.20
N ALA A 173 -53.12 -20.49 -25.46
CA ALA A 173 -53.53 -21.13 -26.71
C ALA A 173 -54.91 -20.79 -27.32
N ALA A 174 -55.31 -19.52 -27.37
CA ALA A 174 -56.30 -19.05 -28.36
C ALA A 174 -55.79 -17.81 -29.13
N PRO A 175 -55.98 -17.72 -30.47
CA PRO A 175 -55.68 -16.50 -31.20
C PRO A 175 -56.57 -15.37 -30.68
N ILE A 176 -55.98 -14.18 -30.48
CA ILE A 176 -56.71 -12.97 -30.05
C ILE A 176 -57.75 -12.65 -31.11
N THR A 177 -59.01 -13.03 -30.86
CA THR A 177 -60.13 -12.68 -31.73
C THR A 177 -60.60 -11.26 -31.41
N ASN A 178 -61.09 -10.54 -32.43
CA ASN A 178 -61.59 -9.18 -32.29
C ASN A 178 -62.67 -9.04 -31.20
N ASP A 179 -63.39 -10.12 -30.90
CA ASP A 179 -64.40 -10.15 -29.84
C ASP A 179 -63.78 -10.11 -28.43
N MET A 180 -62.61 -10.73 -28.22
CA MET A 180 -61.87 -10.61 -26.94
C MET A 180 -61.34 -9.19 -26.72
N LEU A 181 -60.93 -8.50 -27.80
CA LEU A 181 -60.53 -7.10 -27.74
C LEU A 181 -61.73 -6.21 -27.38
N ARG A 182 -62.91 -6.52 -27.93
CA ARG A 182 -64.15 -5.79 -27.66
C ARG A 182 -64.58 -5.95 -26.20
N ASP A 183 -64.57 -7.18 -25.68
CA ASP A 183 -64.87 -7.48 -24.28
C ASP A 183 -63.88 -6.82 -23.31
N ALA A 184 -62.58 -6.76 -23.67
CA ALA A 184 -61.57 -6.06 -22.87
C ALA A 184 -61.82 -4.54 -22.81
N MET A 185 -62.26 -3.92 -23.92
CA MET A 185 -62.65 -2.51 -23.92
C MET A 185 -63.93 -2.27 -23.09
N GLU A 186 -64.89 -3.20 -23.14
CA GLU A 186 -66.10 -3.15 -22.32
C GLU A 186 -65.78 -3.26 -20.81
N GLN A 187 -64.84 -4.12 -20.43
CA GLN A 187 -64.34 -4.23 -19.05
C GLN A 187 -63.57 -2.98 -18.62
N MET A 188 -62.74 -2.41 -19.49
CA MET A 188 -62.05 -1.14 -19.20
C MET A 188 -63.05 -0.01 -18.92
N ARG A 189 -64.16 0.05 -19.66
CA ARG A 189 -65.24 1.01 -19.41
C ARG A 189 -65.87 0.83 -18.02
N GLN A 190 -66.06 -0.42 -17.59
CA GLN A 190 -66.63 -0.73 -16.27
C GLN A 190 -65.66 -0.42 -15.14
N ASN A 191 -64.36 -0.70 -15.32
CA ASN A 191 -63.32 -0.40 -14.33
C ASN A 191 -63.09 1.11 -14.15
N LEU A 192 -63.17 1.90 -15.23
CA LEU A 192 -63.12 3.37 -15.13
C LEU A 192 -64.34 3.94 -14.37
N LEU A 193 -65.50 3.32 -14.48
CA LEU A 193 -66.70 3.68 -13.71
C LEU A 193 -66.58 3.29 -12.23
N SER A 194 -65.92 2.16 -11.91
CA SER A 194 -65.71 1.73 -10.52
C SER A 194 -64.60 2.50 -9.81
N ASP A 195 -63.53 2.88 -10.51
CA ASP A 195 -62.43 3.68 -9.94
C ASP A 195 -62.87 5.09 -9.57
N LEU A 196 -63.80 5.68 -10.34
CA LEU A 196 -64.45 6.96 -9.99
C LEU A 196 -65.31 6.85 -8.71
N SER A 197 -65.81 5.65 -8.38
CA SER A 197 -66.62 5.42 -7.17
C SER A 197 -65.81 5.04 -5.92
N SER A 198 -64.56 4.62 -6.08
CA SER A 198 -63.76 4.01 -4.99
C SER A 198 -62.75 4.96 -4.33
N GLN A 199 -62.62 6.22 -4.78
CA GLN A 199 -61.71 7.22 -4.19
C GLN A 199 -62.18 7.86 -2.87
N GLN A 200 -63.18 7.30 -2.16
CA GLN A 200 -63.72 7.91 -0.93
C GLN A 200 -63.44 7.19 0.39
N SER A 201 -62.61 6.15 0.46
CA SER A 201 -62.44 5.44 1.73
C SER A 201 -61.04 4.87 2.01
N TYR A 202 -60.37 5.59 2.92
CA TYR A 202 -59.56 5.12 4.05
C TYR A 202 -58.06 4.79 3.92
N GLN A 203 -57.33 5.51 4.79
CA GLN A 203 -55.99 5.32 5.28
C GLN A 203 -55.92 4.29 6.43
N GLN A 204 -54.68 3.86 6.72
CA GLN A 204 -54.02 3.59 8.03
C GLN A 204 -53.59 2.16 8.44
N ASN A 205 -52.26 2.08 8.69
CA ASN A 205 -51.50 1.43 9.80
C ASN A 205 -51.42 -0.11 9.93
N GLN A 206 -50.46 -0.74 10.64
CA GLN A 206 -48.99 -0.66 10.90
C GLN A 206 -48.66 -1.81 11.92
N ASN A 207 -47.38 -2.26 11.99
CA ASN A 207 -46.65 -2.98 13.08
C ASN A 207 -46.86 -4.53 13.26
N GLU A 208 -45.95 -5.41 13.76
CA GLU A 208 -44.72 -5.33 14.59
C GLU A 208 -43.87 -6.66 14.58
N SER A 209 -42.80 -6.74 15.40
CA SER A 209 -41.52 -7.52 15.39
C SER A 209 -41.41 -8.87 16.18
N ASN A 210 -40.32 -9.67 16.00
CA ASN A 210 -39.34 -10.22 17.02
C ASN A 210 -38.63 -11.59 16.73
N ILE A 211 -37.42 -11.80 17.32
CA ILE A 211 -36.48 -12.98 17.31
C ILE A 211 -36.24 -13.49 18.77
N PRO A 212 -35.68 -14.71 19.09
CA PRO A 212 -34.24 -14.89 19.48
C PRO A 212 -33.54 -16.31 19.30
N THR A 213 -32.22 -16.34 19.60
CA THR A 213 -31.00 -17.27 19.63
C THR A 213 -31.07 -18.72 20.25
N PRO A 214 -30.01 -19.64 20.40
CA PRO A 214 -28.53 -19.50 20.71
C PRO A 214 -27.45 -20.55 20.15
N CYS A 215 -26.17 -20.42 20.59
CA CYS A 215 -24.81 -21.04 20.29
C CYS A 215 -24.56 -22.51 20.82
N PRO A 216 -23.42 -23.30 20.61
CA PRO A 216 -21.98 -23.04 21.02
C PRO A 216 -20.73 -23.78 20.32
N THR A 217 -19.51 -23.20 20.48
CA THR A 217 -18.08 -23.66 20.77
C THR A 217 -17.28 -24.84 20.11
N GLN A 218 -15.98 -24.62 19.72
CA GLN A 218 -14.68 -25.24 20.19
C GLN A 218 -13.46 -25.28 19.19
N ALA A 219 -12.22 -25.45 19.70
CA ALA A 219 -10.89 -25.06 19.16
C ALA A 219 -9.81 -26.19 19.08
N SER A 220 -8.61 -25.91 18.47
CA SER A 220 -7.21 -26.48 18.68
C SER A 220 -6.39 -26.68 17.37
N THR A 221 -5.08 -26.99 17.28
CA THR A 221 -3.75 -26.34 17.57
C THR A 221 -2.61 -27.16 16.85
N VAL A 222 -1.36 -26.62 16.73
CA VAL A 222 0.01 -27.28 16.67
C VAL A 222 0.88 -27.21 15.37
N THR A 223 2.20 -27.03 15.57
CA THR A 223 3.39 -26.62 14.74
C THR A 223 4.45 -27.76 14.49
N PRO A 224 5.80 -27.57 14.32
CA PRO A 224 6.62 -27.37 13.08
C PRO A 224 7.95 -28.25 12.93
N HIS A 225 8.75 -28.14 11.84
CA HIS A 225 10.23 -28.43 11.86
C HIS A 225 11.14 -27.94 10.67
N ASN A 226 12.48 -28.11 10.83
CA ASN A 226 13.71 -27.35 10.45
C ASN A 226 14.57 -27.74 9.18
N GLN A 227 15.67 -26.95 8.95
CA GLN A 227 17.05 -27.20 8.36
C GLN A 227 17.36 -26.57 6.96
N GLY A 228 18.54 -26.07 6.53
CA GLY A 228 19.96 -25.99 6.97
C GLY A 228 20.86 -25.20 5.94
N LEU A 229 22.12 -24.89 6.27
CA LEU A 229 23.08 -23.94 5.62
C LEU A 229 23.88 -24.47 4.39
N ALA A 230 24.03 -23.69 3.29
CA ALA A 230 25.14 -23.85 2.32
C ALA A 230 25.39 -22.61 1.41
N SER A 231 26.65 -22.12 1.41
CA SER A 231 27.39 -21.38 0.35
C SER A 231 26.72 -20.20 -0.39
N ALA A 232 26.89 -18.96 0.10
CA ALA A 232 26.52 -17.75 -0.66
C ALA A 232 27.74 -16.86 -0.94
N LYS A 233 27.85 -16.42 -2.20
CA LYS A 233 28.95 -15.64 -2.77
C LYS A 233 29.06 -14.27 -2.08
N VAL A 234 30.19 -14.00 -1.42
CA VAL A 234 30.46 -12.74 -0.72
C VAL A 234 30.55 -11.59 -1.73
N ARG A 235 29.65 -10.59 -1.62
CA ARG A 235 29.68 -9.35 -2.42
C ARG A 235 29.80 -8.12 -1.53
N CYS A 236 30.56 -7.12 -1.98
CA CYS A 236 30.65 -5.80 -1.34
C CYS A 236 29.64 -4.82 -1.99
N PRO A 237 28.56 -4.43 -1.28
CA PRO A 237 27.52 -3.56 -1.85
C PRO A 237 27.96 -2.10 -1.92
N THR A 238 27.34 -1.36 -2.84
CA THR A 238 27.21 0.10 -2.80
C THR A 238 26.01 0.45 -1.91
N SER A 239 26.25 0.94 -0.70
CA SER A 239 25.19 1.17 0.31
C SER A 239 25.34 2.53 1.00
N LYS A 240 24.35 2.90 1.81
CA LYS A 240 24.47 4.06 2.70
C LYS A 240 25.59 3.82 3.71
N THR A 241 26.13 4.90 4.26
CA THR A 241 27.22 4.82 5.24
C THR A 241 26.76 4.14 6.54
N TYR A 242 25.50 4.34 6.92
CA TYR A 242 24.88 3.62 8.04
C TYR A 242 24.77 2.11 7.76
N ASP A 243 24.32 1.73 6.56
CA ASP A 243 24.24 0.31 6.18
C ASP A 243 25.63 -0.34 6.20
N LEU A 244 26.67 0.40 5.78
CA LEU A 244 28.05 -0.05 5.85
C LEU A 244 28.48 -0.29 7.31
N TRP A 245 28.17 0.63 8.22
CA TRP A 245 28.45 0.50 9.65
C TRP A 245 27.79 -0.77 10.24
N THR A 246 26.52 -0.99 9.95
CA THR A 246 25.78 -2.17 10.42
C THR A 246 26.35 -3.46 9.85
N MET A 247 26.68 -3.50 8.56
CA MET A 247 27.31 -4.66 7.91
C MET A 247 28.73 -4.94 8.41
N TRP A 248 29.45 -3.91 8.85
CA TRP A 248 30.81 -4.03 9.39
C TRP A 248 30.85 -4.81 10.70
N TRP A 249 29.90 -4.54 11.59
CA TRP A 249 29.84 -5.15 12.92
C TRP A 249 28.99 -6.42 12.99
N SER A 250 27.84 -6.42 12.33
CA SER A 250 26.81 -7.46 12.47
C SER A 250 26.76 -8.45 11.29
N GLY A 251 27.44 -8.16 10.16
CA GLY A 251 27.38 -8.99 8.95
C GLY A 251 26.04 -8.87 8.20
N ARG A 252 25.84 -9.69 7.16
CA ARG A 252 24.57 -9.73 6.41
C ARG A 252 23.77 -10.98 6.76
N SER A 253 22.55 -10.78 7.23
CA SER A 253 21.65 -11.88 7.60
C SER A 253 21.12 -12.70 6.41
N LEU A 254 21.15 -12.16 5.19
CA LEU A 254 20.56 -12.80 4.00
C LEU A 254 21.45 -13.87 3.34
N ASP A 255 22.77 -13.83 3.55
CA ASP A 255 23.74 -14.70 2.86
C ASP A 255 24.65 -15.50 3.81
N ASN A 256 24.38 -15.50 5.14
CA ASN A 256 25.36 -15.92 6.16
C ASN A 256 26.74 -15.24 5.98
N ALA A 257 26.76 -14.02 5.44
CA ALA A 257 28.02 -13.34 5.17
C ALA A 257 28.60 -12.81 6.49
N VAL A 258 29.80 -13.29 6.79
CA VAL A 258 30.61 -12.92 7.94
C VAL A 258 30.74 -11.38 8.01
N PRO A 259 30.69 -10.76 9.21
CA PRO A 259 30.90 -9.31 9.38
C PRO A 259 32.07 -8.78 8.53
N LEU A 260 31.86 -7.68 7.80
CA LEU A 260 32.81 -7.21 6.78
C LEU A 260 34.23 -6.97 7.35
N ARG A 261 34.34 -6.64 8.64
CA ARG A 261 35.62 -6.53 9.37
C ARG A 261 36.50 -7.79 9.34
N LYS A 262 35.88 -8.98 9.24
CA LYS A 262 36.59 -10.27 9.23
C LYS A 262 37.05 -10.66 7.83
N LEU A 263 36.60 -9.94 6.80
CA LEU A 263 36.95 -10.17 5.42
C LEU A 263 38.21 -9.39 5.05
N ARG A 264 39.00 -9.94 4.13
CA ARG A 264 40.19 -9.34 3.53
C ARG A 264 39.94 -9.08 2.05
N ARG A 265 40.75 -8.21 1.43
CA ARG A 265 40.69 -7.96 -0.03
C ARG A 265 40.77 -9.24 -0.89
N ARG A 266 41.35 -10.33 -0.37
CA ARG A 266 41.50 -11.60 -1.10
C ARG A 266 40.21 -12.44 -1.13
N ASP A 267 39.26 -12.13 -0.26
CA ASP A 267 38.00 -12.88 -0.12
C ASP A 267 36.96 -12.46 -1.19
N PHE A 268 37.23 -11.36 -1.91
CA PHE A 268 36.42 -10.89 -3.02
C PHE A 268 36.98 -11.37 -4.35
N GLN A 269 36.13 -11.97 -5.18
CA GLN A 269 36.54 -12.50 -6.48
C GLN A 269 36.69 -11.38 -7.53
N GLN A 270 35.84 -10.35 -7.49
CA GLN A 270 35.89 -9.27 -8.48
C GLN A 270 36.81 -8.12 -8.04
N ASN A 271 37.60 -7.58 -8.97
CA ASN A 271 38.48 -6.45 -8.70
C ASN A 271 37.72 -5.15 -8.33
N SER A 272 36.52 -4.95 -8.88
CA SER A 272 35.61 -3.86 -8.51
C SER A 272 35.22 -3.93 -7.02
N GLU A 273 34.94 -5.12 -6.51
CA GLU A 273 34.57 -5.35 -5.11
C GLU A 273 35.76 -5.15 -4.16
N LYS A 274 36.98 -5.51 -4.59
CA LYS A 274 38.20 -5.19 -3.84
C LYS A 274 38.41 -3.69 -3.69
N VAL A 275 38.14 -2.92 -4.74
CA VAL A 275 38.21 -1.45 -4.71
C VAL A 275 37.13 -0.87 -3.80
N ASN A 276 35.89 -1.36 -3.90
CA ASN A 276 34.80 -0.94 -3.02
C ASN A 276 35.07 -1.24 -1.54
N PHE A 277 35.57 -2.44 -1.23
CA PHE A 277 35.96 -2.82 0.13
C PHE A 277 37.09 -1.92 0.66
N SER A 278 38.01 -1.50 -0.21
CA SER A 278 39.08 -0.56 0.17
C SER A 278 38.52 0.81 0.55
N LYS A 279 37.59 1.35 -0.25
CA LYS A 279 36.90 2.61 0.05
C LYS A 279 36.10 2.52 1.36
N ALA A 280 35.36 1.44 1.54
CA ALA A 280 34.59 1.15 2.74
C ALA A 280 35.48 1.06 3.99
N SER A 281 36.62 0.37 3.90
CA SER A 281 37.58 0.25 4.99
C SER A 281 38.16 1.61 5.41
N THR A 282 38.45 2.50 4.45
CA THR A 282 38.94 3.85 4.74
C THR A 282 37.87 4.68 5.47
N VAL A 283 36.62 4.64 5.00
CA VAL A 283 35.52 5.37 5.66
C VAL A 283 35.30 4.86 7.09
N MET A 284 35.37 3.54 7.31
CA MET A 284 35.21 2.96 8.64
C MET A 284 36.37 3.30 9.58
N GLN A 285 37.60 3.36 9.08
CA GLN A 285 38.76 3.80 9.87
C GLN A 285 38.61 5.26 10.32
N GLU A 286 38.11 6.14 9.46
CA GLU A 286 37.85 7.54 9.81
C GLU A 286 36.66 7.72 10.76
N LEU A 287 35.64 6.86 10.66
CA LEU A 287 34.57 6.84 11.66
C LEU A 287 35.10 6.40 13.04
N LEU A 288 36.00 5.42 13.07
CA LEU A 288 36.60 4.93 14.31
C LEU A 288 37.61 5.91 14.90
N SER A 289 38.29 6.72 14.08
CA SER A 289 39.17 7.81 14.54
C SER A 289 38.41 8.92 15.29
N CYS A 290 37.08 8.96 15.14
CA CYS A 290 36.18 9.84 15.89
C CYS A 290 35.70 9.21 17.22
N THR A 291 36.24 8.07 17.64
CA THR A 291 35.94 7.42 18.92
C THR A 291 37.19 7.14 19.76
N ASN A 292 37.00 7.11 21.08
CA ASN A 292 38.02 6.64 22.03
C ASN A 292 37.83 5.15 22.42
N LEU A 293 36.92 4.44 21.74
CA LEU A 293 36.56 3.06 22.06
C LEU A 293 37.33 2.08 21.18
N ASN A 294 37.82 1.00 21.79
CA ASN A 294 38.51 -0.05 21.05
C ASN A 294 37.50 -0.97 20.35
N GLU A 295 37.88 -1.52 19.19
CA GLU A 295 37.08 -2.50 18.44
C GLU A 295 36.43 -3.61 19.29
N PRO A 296 37.14 -4.30 20.24
CA PRO A 296 36.56 -5.35 21.08
C PRO A 296 35.39 -4.88 21.95
N ASP A 297 35.41 -3.63 22.39
CA ASP A 297 34.37 -3.06 23.25
C ASP A 297 33.11 -2.77 22.42
N ILE A 298 33.28 -2.27 21.19
CA ILE A 298 32.20 -2.01 20.23
C ILE A 298 31.48 -3.31 19.84
N VAL A 299 32.19 -4.45 19.78
CA VAL A 299 31.57 -5.77 19.48
C VAL A 299 30.60 -6.21 20.57
N LYS A 300 30.90 -5.90 21.83
CA LYS A 300 30.08 -6.33 22.98
C LYS A 300 28.86 -5.44 23.19
N MET A 301 28.85 -4.25 22.57
CA MET A 301 27.73 -3.31 22.65
C MET A 301 26.46 -3.89 21.98
N SER A 302 25.31 -3.56 22.55
CA SER A 302 24.01 -3.82 21.94
C SER A 302 23.86 -3.04 20.63
N GLN A 303 22.97 -3.49 19.74
CA GLN A 303 22.73 -2.83 18.46
C GLN A 303 22.35 -1.35 18.64
N GLN A 304 21.45 -1.06 19.59
CA GLN A 304 21.03 0.31 19.93
C GLN A 304 22.20 1.20 20.38
N ALA A 305 23.14 0.64 21.15
CA ALA A 305 24.31 1.40 21.59
C ALA A 305 25.30 1.66 20.44
N ARG A 306 25.42 0.74 19.46
CA ARG A 306 26.23 0.96 18.25
C ARG A 306 25.61 1.98 17.30
N ASP A 307 24.28 2.10 17.26
CA ASP A 307 23.57 3.08 16.45
C ASP A 307 23.80 4.51 16.98
N LEU A 308 23.70 4.69 18.30
CA LEU A 308 24.01 5.96 18.95
C LEU A 308 25.49 6.35 18.76
N LEU A 309 26.39 5.37 18.85
CA LEU A 309 27.81 5.59 18.59
C LEU A 309 28.02 6.07 17.16
N PHE A 310 27.44 5.39 16.17
CA PHE A 310 27.52 5.80 14.76
C PHE A 310 27.05 7.24 14.56
N GLN A 311 25.88 7.62 15.09
CA GLN A 311 25.36 8.98 14.93
C GLN A 311 26.33 10.03 15.46
N SER A 312 26.92 9.79 16.64
CA SER A 312 27.94 10.68 17.22
C SER A 312 29.18 10.79 16.34
N CYS A 313 29.76 9.66 15.92
CA CYS A 313 30.95 9.61 15.09
C CYS A 313 30.72 10.24 13.71
N PHE A 314 29.57 9.95 13.12
CA PHE A 314 29.18 10.41 11.81
C PHE A 314 28.99 11.93 11.80
N ASN A 315 28.34 12.49 12.83
CA ASN A 315 28.22 13.94 12.99
C ASN A 315 29.58 14.62 13.16
N GLN A 316 30.50 14.01 13.93
CA GLN A 316 31.87 14.54 14.07
C GLN A 316 32.67 14.44 12.77
N LEU A 317 32.55 13.33 12.04
CA LEU A 317 33.19 13.16 10.73
C LEU A 317 32.66 14.21 9.74
N CYS A 318 31.35 14.42 9.71
CA CYS A 318 30.72 15.43 8.87
C CYS A 318 31.18 16.84 9.26
N ALA A 319 31.28 17.15 10.55
CA ALA A 319 31.84 18.42 11.01
C ALA A 319 33.28 18.62 10.51
N LYS A 320 34.15 17.60 10.59
CA LYS A 320 35.54 17.68 10.08
C LYS A 320 35.60 17.87 8.55
N VAL A 321 34.78 17.14 7.80
CA VAL A 321 34.77 17.16 6.32
C VAL A 321 34.11 18.43 5.76
N PHE A 322 33.08 18.96 6.43
CA PHE A 322 32.37 20.17 5.99
C PHE A 322 32.94 21.47 6.53
N GLN A 323 33.73 21.44 7.61
CA GLN A 323 34.53 22.61 8.01
C GLN A 323 35.70 22.85 7.04
N SER A 324 36.25 21.79 6.44
CA SER A 324 37.34 21.86 5.46
C SER A 324 36.83 22.15 4.03
N CYS A 325 35.66 21.65 3.65
CA CYS A 325 35.01 21.96 2.38
C CYS A 325 34.03 23.13 2.53
N ASN A 326 34.41 24.33 2.08
CA ASN A 326 33.60 25.57 2.13
C ASN A 326 32.38 25.58 1.18
N ASP A 327 31.78 24.41 0.93
CA ASP A 327 30.83 24.15 -0.13
C ASP A 327 29.39 24.19 0.40
N ARG A 328 28.74 25.36 0.27
CA ARG A 328 27.37 25.64 0.74
C ARG A 328 26.31 24.66 0.20
N GLN A 329 26.62 23.90 -0.85
CA GLN A 329 25.72 22.89 -1.42
C GLN A 329 25.62 21.61 -0.58
N VAL A 330 26.58 21.33 0.30
CA VAL A 330 26.58 20.07 1.06
C VAL A 330 25.79 20.16 2.37
N VAL A 331 25.70 21.36 2.95
CA VAL A 331 24.89 21.62 4.16
C VAL A 331 23.39 21.42 3.92
N GLN A 332 22.93 21.52 2.66
CA GLN A 332 21.53 21.27 2.26
C GLN A 332 21.22 19.80 1.95
N ARG A 333 22.23 18.92 1.80
CA ARG A 333 21.98 17.51 1.52
C ARG A 333 21.68 16.78 2.82
N ARG A 334 20.71 15.85 2.80
CA ARG A 334 20.45 14.91 3.89
C ARG A 334 21.70 14.04 4.11
N VAL A 335 22.55 14.51 5.01
CA VAL A 335 23.89 13.96 5.29
C VAL A 335 23.80 12.47 5.69
N ASP A 336 22.72 12.10 6.37
CA ASP A 336 22.32 10.76 6.81
C ASP A 336 21.99 9.79 5.66
N GLU A 337 21.65 10.29 4.48
CA GLU A 337 21.34 9.46 3.30
C GLU A 337 22.55 9.24 2.38
N MET A 338 23.73 9.77 2.71
CA MET A 338 24.91 9.67 1.86
C MET A 338 25.52 8.27 1.78
N SER A 339 25.87 7.86 0.56
CA SER A 339 26.62 6.63 0.31
C SER A 339 28.06 6.75 0.82
N TYR A 340 28.65 5.63 1.24
CA TYR A 340 30.05 5.64 1.70
C TYR A 340 31.03 6.01 0.58
N HIS A 341 30.67 5.79 -0.69
CA HIS A 341 31.45 6.25 -1.85
C HIS A 341 31.53 7.78 -1.89
N THR A 342 30.39 8.45 -1.68
CA THR A 342 30.32 9.91 -1.62
C THR A 342 31.17 10.46 -0.47
N ILE A 343 31.09 9.83 0.70
CA ILE A 343 31.89 10.24 1.87
C ILE A 343 33.37 9.98 1.65
N TYR A 344 33.76 8.86 1.04
CA TYR A 344 35.14 8.59 0.66
C TYR A 344 35.70 9.65 -0.29
N ASP A 345 34.92 10.05 -1.30
CA ASP A 345 35.34 11.08 -2.26
C ASP A 345 35.48 12.45 -1.57
N LEU A 346 34.61 12.77 -0.60
CA LEU A 346 34.71 13.98 0.21
C LEU A 346 35.92 13.96 1.15
N LEU A 347 36.22 12.82 1.79
CA LEU A 347 37.42 12.64 2.62
C LEU A 347 38.69 12.82 1.81
N LYS A 348 38.73 12.27 0.59
CA LYS A 348 39.87 12.43 -0.32
C LYS A 348 40.06 13.90 -0.74
N LYS A 349 38.97 14.63 -0.98
CA LYS A 349 39.01 16.07 -1.27
C LYS A 349 39.48 16.91 -0.08
N ALA A 350 39.12 16.53 1.14
CA ALA A 350 39.53 17.23 2.36
C ALA A 350 40.98 16.93 2.79
N SER A 351 41.58 15.85 2.27
CA SER A 351 42.97 15.45 2.54
C SER A 351 43.98 15.93 1.49
N GLN A 352 43.50 16.57 0.42
CA GLN A 352 44.29 17.27 -0.60
C GLN A 352 44.33 18.76 -0.25
#